data_AF-A0A1G1DA92-F1
#
_entry.id   AF-A0A1G1DA92-F1
#
_cell.length_a   1.000
_cell.length_b   1.000
_cell.length_c   1.000
_cell.angle_alpha   90.00
_cell.angle_beta   90.00
_cell.angle_gamma   90.00
#
_symmetry.space_group_name_H-M   'P 1'
#
loop_
_entity.id
_entity.type
_entity.pdbx_description
1 polymer ?
#
loop_
_entity_poly.entity_id
_entity_poly.type
_entity_poly.pdbx_seq_one_letter_code
_entity_poly.pdbx_strand_id
1 'polypeptide(L)'
;MATTISIPIEIFEILERKLGREDAKEVIKVIEKSLETIDAKAEEAKTEVKRLSEDLALQKKLELKDELTKELATKSDILLVRQEMQTIKVELEGKIESLNTKLNFLIFLMIIALTLMNPVMADIIKSFLK
;
A
#
# COMPACT_ATOMS: atom_id res chain seq x y z
N MET A 1 -40.78 9.62 15.82
CA MET A 1 -42.23 9.33 15.86
C MET A 1 -42.42 8.40 17.04
N ALA A 2 -43.21 8.78 18.05
CA ALA A 2 -43.42 7.92 19.21
C ALA A 2 -44.22 6.69 18.75
N THR A 3 -43.60 5.52 18.76
CA THR A 3 -44.26 4.24 18.56
C THR A 3 -45.20 4.06 19.75
N THR A 4 -46.51 4.16 19.54
CA THR A 4 -47.48 3.81 20.57
C THR A 4 -47.41 2.31 20.78
N ILE A 5 -46.78 1.88 21.87
CA ILE A 5 -46.68 0.47 22.25
C ILE A 5 -48.09 0.04 22.67
N SER A 6 -48.76 -0.69 21.78
CA SER A 6 -50.12 -1.19 22.00
C SER A 6 -50.02 -2.64 22.48
N ILE A 7 -50.37 -2.87 23.74
CA ILE A 7 -50.49 -4.23 24.28
C ILE A 7 -51.79 -4.85 23.71
N PRO A 8 -51.75 -6.09 23.19
CA PRO A 8 -52.94 -6.76 22.71
C PRO A 8 -54.04 -6.83 23.78
N ILE A 9 -55.28 -6.52 23.38
CA ILE A 9 -56.46 -6.50 24.29
C ILE A 9 -56.63 -7.83 25.04
N GLU A 10 -56.25 -8.94 24.41
CA GLU A 10 -56.30 -10.29 24.99
C GLU A 10 -55.46 -10.41 26.26
N ILE A 11 -54.30 -9.74 26.33
CA ILE A 11 -53.45 -9.73 27.53
C ILE A 11 -54.16 -8.95 28.64
N PHE A 12 -54.77 -7.81 28.32
CA PHE A 12 -55.53 -7.02 29.29
C PHE A 12 -56.72 -7.82 29.87
N GLU A 13 -57.49 -8.50 29.02
CA GLU A 13 -58.64 -9.31 29.44
C GLU A 13 -58.24 -10.50 30.33
N ILE A 14 -57.09 -11.13 30.07
CA ILE A 14 -56.54 -12.19 30.92
C ILE A 14 -56.13 -11.64 32.28
N LEU A 15 -55.46 -10.48 32.30
CA LEU A 15 -55.01 -9.83 33.54
C LEU A 15 -56.21 -9.37 34.37
N GLU A 16 -57.20 -8.71 33.76
CA GLU A 16 -58.40 -8.23 34.45
C GLU A 16 -59.18 -9.39 35.09
N ARG A 17 -59.31 -10.52 34.40
CA ARG A 17 -59.99 -11.72 34.93
C ARG A 17 -59.27 -12.39 36.10
N LYS A 18 -57.94 -12.29 36.19
CA LYS A 18 -57.14 -12.94 37.24
C LYS A 18 -56.80 -12.04 38.42
N LEU A 19 -56.60 -10.75 38.17
CA LEU A 19 -56.04 -9.78 39.12
C LEU A 19 -57.06 -8.69 39.49
N GLY A 20 -58.14 -8.54 38.73
CA GLY A 20 -59.04 -7.39 38.84
C GLY A 20 -58.53 -6.19 38.02
N ARG A 21 -59.45 -5.26 37.75
CA ARG A 21 -59.25 -4.18 36.77
C ARG A 21 -58.17 -3.15 37.16
N GLU A 22 -58.02 -2.87 38.45
CA GLU A 22 -57.02 -1.92 38.97
C GLU A 22 -55.61 -2.50 38.81
N ASP A 23 -55.35 -3.67 39.39
CA ASP A 23 -54.05 -4.35 39.33
C ASP A 23 -53.63 -4.67 37.89
N ALA A 24 -54.58 -5.05 37.02
CA ALA A 24 -54.31 -5.28 35.60
C ALA A 24 -53.80 -4.03 34.88
N LYS A 25 -54.37 -2.85 35.16
CA LYS A 25 -53.89 -1.57 34.59
C LYS A 25 -52.50 -1.22 35.08
N GLU A 26 -52.20 -1.49 36.35
CA GLU A 26 -50.90 -1.18 36.93
C GLU A 26 -49.79 -2.07 36.33
N VAL A 27 -50.07 -3.36 36.14
CA VAL A 27 -49.16 -4.29 35.44
C VAL A 27 -48.90 -3.86 34.01
N ILE A 28 -49.95 -3.50 33.26
CA ILE A 28 -49.84 -3.01 31.88
C ILE A 28 -48.95 -1.77 31.80
N LYS A 29 -49.14 -0.81 32.70
CA LYS A 29 -48.34 0.42 32.76
C LYS A 29 -46.85 0.13 33.01
N VAL A 30 -46.54 -0.85 33.85
CA VAL A 30 -45.14 -1.28 34.09
C VAL A 30 -44.55 -1.97 32.85
N ILE A 31 -45.34 -2.77 32.14
CA ILE A 31 -44.92 -3.44 30.90
C ILE A 31 -44.67 -2.40 29.80
N GLU A 32 -45.58 -1.45 29.59
CA GLU A 32 -45.42 -0.35 28.62
C GLU A 32 -44.13 0.43 28.89
N LYS A 33 -43.90 0.84 30.14
CA LYS A 33 -42.68 1.55 30.52
C LYS A 33 -41.40 0.72 30.30
N SER A 34 -41.48 -0.60 30.51
CA SER A 34 -40.36 -1.50 30.27
C SER A 34 -40.07 -1.64 28.77
N LEU A 35 -41.11 -1.75 27.94
CA LEU A 35 -41.00 -1.80 26.48
C LEU A 35 -40.47 -0.49 25.90
N GLU A 36 -40.90 0.68 26.40
CA GLU A 36 -40.35 1.99 26.02
C GLU A 36 -38.84 2.05 26.28
N THR A 37 -38.38 1.52 27.42
CA THR A 37 -36.97 1.49 27.78
C THR A 37 -36.17 0.55 26.85
N ILE A 38 -36.77 -0.57 26.43
CA ILE A 38 -36.15 -1.52 25.49
C ILE A 38 -36.04 -0.88 24.10
N ASP A 39 -37.09 -0.24 23.61
CA ASP A 39 -37.09 0.43 22.30
C ASP A 39 -36.09 1.59 22.27
N ALA A 40 -36.01 2.39 23.33
CA ALA A 40 -35.02 3.46 23.44
C ALA A 40 -33.59 2.92 23.33
N LYS A 41 -33.27 1.84 24.07
CA LYS A 41 -31.96 1.17 23.98
C LYS A 41 -31.71 0.53 22.63
N ALA A 42 -32.74 -0.01 21.98
CA ALA A 42 -32.62 -0.60 20.66
C ALA A 42 -32.30 0.46 19.59
N GLU A 43 -32.91 1.64 19.66
CA GLU A 43 -32.61 2.76 18.76
C GLU A 43 -31.23 3.37 19.02
N GLU A 44 -30.82 3.47 20.29
CA GLU A 44 -29.46 3.86 20.66
C GLU A 44 -28.43 2.87 20.08
N ALA A 45 -28.66 1.57 20.26
CA ALA A 45 -27.78 0.53 19.73
C ALA A 45 -27.70 0.56 18.19
N LYS A 46 -28.82 0.77 17.47
CA LYS A 46 -28.80 0.94 16.01
C LYS A 46 -27.97 2.14 15.58
N THR A 47 -28.09 3.25 16.31
CA THR A 47 -27.35 4.48 16.03
C THR A 47 -25.85 4.30 16.26
N GLU A 48 -25.48 3.63 17.36
CA GLU A 48 -24.10 3.33 17.69
C GLU A 48 -23.47 2.37 16.69
N VAL A 49 -24.15 1.28 16.32
CA VAL A 49 -23.70 0.34 15.28
C VAL A 49 -23.48 1.06 13.95
N LYS A 50 -24.38 1.97 13.57
CA LYS A 50 -24.22 2.76 12.35
C LYS A 50 -22.97 3.63 12.42
N ARG A 51 -22.75 4.36 13.52
CA ARG A 51 -21.53 5.19 13.71
C ARG A 51 -20.25 4.36 13.66
N LEU A 52 -20.19 3.25 14.40
CA LEU A 52 -19.05 2.33 14.37
C LEU A 52 -18.76 1.82 12.97
N SER A 53 -19.80 1.52 12.17
CA SER A 53 -19.63 1.07 10.79
C SER A 53 -19.07 2.17 9.87
N GLU A 54 -19.49 3.42 10.08
CA GLU A 54 -19.00 4.59 9.34
C GLU A 54 -17.54 4.88 9.70
N ASP A 55 -17.19 4.84 10.98
CA ASP A 55 -15.82 5.03 11.48
C ASP A 55 -14.89 3.93 10.98
N LEU A 56 -15.31 2.66 11.03
CA LEU A 56 -14.55 1.54 10.47
C LEU A 56 -14.32 1.68 8.96
N ALA A 57 -15.32 2.14 8.22
CA ALA A 57 -15.18 2.38 6.78
C ALA A 57 -14.18 3.51 6.48
N LEU A 58 -14.19 4.57 7.29
CA LEU A 58 -13.27 5.68 7.16
C LEU A 58 -11.84 5.26 7.53
N GLN A 59 -11.66 4.52 8.62
CA GLN A 59 -10.38 3.96 9.04
C GLN A 59 -9.77 3.08 7.95
N LYS A 60 -10.54 2.13 7.40
CA LYS A 60 -10.05 1.26 6.30
C LYS A 60 -9.65 2.04 5.07
N LYS A 61 -10.38 3.11 4.72
CA LYS A 61 -10.01 3.98 3.59
C LYS A 61 -8.68 4.70 3.84
N LEU A 62 -8.43 5.15 5.07
CA LEU A 62 -7.18 5.81 5.45
C LEU A 62 -6.00 4.84 5.41
N GLU A 63 -6.17 3.63 5.97
CA GLU A 63 -5.15 2.57 5.95
C GLU A 63 -4.77 2.17 4.53
N LEU A 64 -5.77 1.93 3.67
CA LEU A 64 -5.53 1.62 2.25
C LEU A 64 -4.80 2.75 1.52
N LYS A 65 -5.13 4.01 1.82
CA LYS A 65 -4.44 5.16 1.21
C LYS A 65 -2.97 5.22 1.66
N ASP A 66 -2.70 4.95 2.93
CA ASP A 66 -1.34 4.95 3.48
C ASP A 66 -0.50 3.81 2.89
N GLU A 67 -1.04 2.58 2.81
CA GLU A 67 -0.39 1.44 2.16
C GLU A 67 -0.07 1.74 0.69
N LEU A 68 -1.03 2.29 -0.06
CA LEU A 68 -0.83 2.63 -1.46
C LEU A 68 0.25 3.71 -1.64
N THR A 69 0.31 4.67 -0.72
CA THR A 69 1.34 5.72 -0.72
C THR A 69 2.72 5.14 -0.45
N LYS A 70 2.85 4.22 0.52
CA LYS A 70 4.11 3.52 0.82
C LYS A 70 4.57 2.66 -0.34
N GLU A 71 3.67 1.91 -0.98
CA GLU A 71 4.01 1.06 -2.11
C GLU A 71 4.45 1.91 -3.32
N LEU A 72 3.77 3.03 -3.59
CA LEU A 72 4.16 3.97 -4.65
C LEU A 72 5.53 4.60 -4.39
N ALA A 73 5.81 5.03 -3.16
CA ALA A 73 7.13 5.54 -2.77
C ALA A 73 8.22 4.48 -3.05
N THR A 74 7.98 3.23 -2.64
CA THR A 74 8.92 2.12 -2.87
C THR A 74 9.15 1.87 -4.37
N LYS A 75 8.11 1.96 -5.21
CA LYS A 75 8.26 1.81 -6.67
C LYS A 75 9.09 2.95 -7.29
N SER A 76 8.94 4.18 -6.79
CA SER A 76 9.78 5.31 -7.21
C SER A 76 11.25 5.08 -6.86
N ASP A 77 11.52 4.58 -5.66
CA ASP A 77 12.89 4.28 -5.22
C ASP A 77 13.53 3.19 -6.09
N ILE A 78 12.77 2.15 -6.45
CA ILE A 78 13.23 1.11 -7.39
C ILE A 78 13.55 1.71 -8.76
N LEU A 79 12.77 2.67 -9.25
CA LEU A 79 13.03 3.33 -10.52
C LEU A 79 14.34 4.14 -10.47
N LEU A 80 14.57 4.86 -9.37
CA LEU A 80 15.79 5.62 -9.15
C LEU A 80 17.02 4.70 -9.14
N VAL A 81 16.97 3.60 -8.39
CA VAL A 81 18.03 2.59 -8.34
C VAL A 81 18.31 1.99 -9.73
N ARG A 82 17.26 1.70 -10.52
CA ARG A 82 17.43 1.21 -11.89
C ARG A 82 18.12 2.24 -12.78
N GLN A 83 17.79 3.51 -12.63
CA GLN A 83 18.43 4.59 -13.39
C GLN A 83 19.90 4.73 -13.00
N GLU A 84 20.23 4.73 -11.71
CA GLU A 84 21.62 4.76 -11.22
C GLU A 84 22.41 3.55 -11.74
N MET A 85 21.83 2.35 -11.71
CA MET A 85 22.47 1.15 -12.29
C MET A 85 22.74 1.28 -13.79
N GLN A 86 21.82 1.88 -14.56
CA GLN A 86 22.03 2.14 -15.98
C GLN A 86 23.16 3.14 -16.21
N THR A 87 23.20 4.23 -15.46
CA THR A 87 24.29 5.21 -15.52
C THR A 87 25.63 4.56 -15.20
N ILE A 88 25.71 3.79 -14.11
CA ILE A 88 26.93 3.06 -13.73
C ILE A 88 27.35 2.09 -14.84
N LYS A 89 26.41 1.38 -15.46
CA LYS A 89 26.70 0.47 -16.57
C LYS A 89 27.32 1.21 -17.76
N VAL A 90 26.75 2.33 -18.17
CA VAL A 90 27.26 3.16 -19.28
C VAL A 90 28.65 3.70 -18.95
N GLU A 91 28.87 4.19 -17.73
CA GLU A 91 30.19 4.67 -17.31
C GLU A 91 31.24 3.56 -17.31
N LEU A 92 30.87 2.36 -16.86
CA LEU A 92 31.77 1.20 -16.88
C LEU A 92 32.09 0.76 -18.31
N GLU A 93 31.09 0.69 -19.19
CA GLU A 93 31.28 0.38 -20.61
C GLU A 93 32.25 1.38 -21.27
N GLY A 94 32.06 2.68 -21.03
CA GLY A 94 32.98 3.72 -21.53
C GLY A 94 34.40 3.61 -20.97
N LYS A 95 34.55 3.27 -19.68
CA LYS A 95 35.88 3.02 -19.08
C LYS A 95 36.55 1.79 -19.67
N ILE A 96 35.80 0.71 -19.91
CA ILE A 96 36.31 -0.51 -20.56
C ILE A 96 36.75 -0.19 -21.98
N GLU A 97 35.96 0.56 -22.75
CA GLU A 97 36.30 0.93 -24.11
C GLU A 97 37.57 1.80 -24.15
N SER A 98 37.67 2.81 -23.27
CA SER A 98 38.87 3.63 -23.15
C SER A 98 40.12 2.81 -22.82
N LEU A 99 39.99 1.84 -21.90
CA LEU A 99 41.08 0.92 -21.56
C LEU A 99 41.46 0.04 -22.75
N ASN A 100 40.47 -0.49 -23.48
CA ASN A 100 40.70 -1.31 -24.66
C ASN A 100 41.46 -0.52 -25.75
N THR A 101 41.08 0.73 -26.01
CA THR A 101 41.81 1.61 -26.94
C THR A 101 43.25 1.83 -26.51
N LYS A 102 43.48 2.13 -25.22
CA LYS A 102 44.84 2.33 -24.69
C LYS A 102 45.69 1.07 -24.80
N LEU A 103 45.13 -0.09 -24.49
CA LEU A 103 45.81 -1.38 -24.62
C LEU A 103 46.14 -1.69 -26.08
N ASN A 104 45.18 -1.52 -27.00
CA ASN A 104 45.42 -1.73 -28.43
C ASN A 104 46.52 -0.81 -28.98
N PHE A 105 46.52 0.46 -28.56
CA PHE A 105 47.58 1.39 -28.93
C PHE A 105 48.95 0.96 -28.37
N LEU A 106 49.01 0.54 -27.11
CA LEU A 106 50.24 0.05 -26.49
C LEU A 106 50.77 -1.20 -27.20
N ILE A 107 49.90 -2.16 -27.52
CA ILE A 107 50.25 -3.38 -28.26
C ILE A 107 50.80 -3.00 -29.63
N PHE A 108 50.17 -2.07 -30.33
CA PHE A 108 50.65 -1.58 -31.63
C PHE A 108 52.05 -0.97 -31.53
N LEU A 109 52.29 -0.11 -30.54
CA LEU A 109 53.63 0.45 -30.29
C LEU A 109 54.65 -0.64 -29.96
N MET A 110 54.27 -1.66 -29.20
CA MET A 110 55.16 -2.80 -28.90
C MET A 110 55.53 -3.57 -30.16
N ILE A 111 54.58 -3.84 -31.05
CA ILE A 111 54.83 -4.50 -32.33
C ILE A 111 55.81 -3.68 -33.19
N ILE A 112 55.62 -2.37 -33.27
CA ILE A 112 56.54 -1.49 -34.00
C ILE A 112 57.94 -1.55 -33.38
N ALA A 113 58.05 -1.41 -32.06
CA ALA A 113 59.35 -1.43 -31.38
C ALA A 113 60.09 -2.76 -31.59
N LEU A 114 59.39 -3.90 -31.48
CA LEU A 114 59.96 -5.22 -31.77
C LEU A 114 60.37 -5.36 -33.24
N THR A 115 59.58 -4.82 -34.16
CA THR A 115 59.87 -4.85 -35.60
C THR A 115 61.11 -4.01 -35.92
N LEU A 116 61.24 -2.81 -35.36
CA LEU A 116 62.40 -1.94 -35.57
C LEU A 116 63.69 -2.49 -34.96
N MET A 117 63.59 -3.25 -33.87
CA MET A 117 64.75 -3.90 -33.24
C MET A 117 65.26 -5.12 -34.02
N ASN A 118 64.50 -5.61 -35.00
CA ASN A 118 64.94 -6.72 -35.85
C ASN A 118 66.04 -6.25 -36.82
N PRO A 119 67.24 -6.88 -36.84
CA PRO A 119 68.33 -6.53 -37.75
C PRO A 119 67.90 -6.44 -39.22
N VAL A 120 67.03 -7.35 -39.66
CA VAL A 120 66.50 -7.39 -41.03
C VAL A 120 65.76 -6.10 -41.38
N MET A 121 64.94 -5.58 -40.45
CA MET A 121 64.20 -4.34 -40.67
C MET A 121 65.09 -3.11 -40.61
N ALA A 122 66.11 -3.11 -39.74
CA ALA A 122 67.09 -2.02 -39.68
C ALA A 122 67.85 -1.86 -41.01
N ASP A 123 68.20 -2.98 -41.65
CA ASP A 123 68.86 -2.97 -42.96
C ASP A 123 67.94 -2.51 -44.09
N ILE A 124 66.66 -2.90 -44.07
CA ILE A 124 65.64 -2.39 -45.00
C ILE A 124 65.52 -0.86 -44.89
N ILE A 125 65.40 -0.33 -43.66
CA ILE A 125 65.29 1.12 -43.44
C ILE A 125 66.52 1.86 -43.96
N LYS A 126 67.74 1.35 -43.70
CA LYS A 126 68.98 1.92 -44.22
C LYS A 126 69.03 1.93 -45.74
N SER A 127 68.49 0.90 -46.40
CA SER A 127 68.43 0.81 -47.87
C SER A 127 67.49 1.84 -48.50
N PHE A 128 66.46 2.28 -47.78
CA PHE A 128 65.53 3.33 -48.23
C PHE A 128 66.01 4.76 -47.93
N LEU A 129 66.90 4.93 -46.93
CA LEU A 129 67.48 6.22 -46.55
C LEU A 129 68.76 6.57 -47.33
N LYS A 130 69.24 5.67 -48.17
CA LYS A 130 70.43 5.84 -49.02
C LYS A 130 70.02 6.09 -50.47
#